data_AF-A0A4Y2S5E7-F1
#
_entry.id   AF-A0A4Y2S5E7-F1
#
_cell.length_a   1.000
_cell.length_b   1.000
_cell.length_c   1.000
_cell.angle_alpha   90.00
_cell.angle_beta   90.00
_cell.angle_gamma   90.00
#
_symmetry.space_group_name_H-M   'P 1'
#
loop_
_entity.id
_entity.type
_entity.pdbx_description
1 polymer ?
#
loop_
_entity_poly.entity_id
_entity_poly.type
_entity_poly.pdbx_seq_one_letter_code
_entity_poly.pdbx_strand_id
1 'polypeptide(L)'
;MSLGVCLAKFASGFNTQALSPARKDGSYDFGIFQINDKYCRLGSTNSCGVPCTALVQEDITQSAKCAIKIFQKEGFKAWPAFGNNCQAIDTSRFIVKCSLKAESLRRRRFYLNFSDEEE
;
A
#
# COMPACT_ATOMS: atom_id res chain seq x y z
N MET A 1 -0.86 -11.09 3.64
CA MET A 1 -0.07 -10.28 4.60
C MET A 1 1.34 -9.88 4.11
N SER A 2 2.18 -10.79 3.59
CA SER A 2 3.56 -10.47 3.15
C SER A 2 3.67 -9.58 1.91
N LEU A 3 2.67 -9.62 1.02
CA LEU A 3 2.62 -8.81 -0.21
C LEU A 3 2.69 -7.31 0.08
N GLY A 4 1.96 -6.84 1.10
CA GLY A 4 1.99 -5.44 1.53
C GLY A 4 3.34 -5.02 2.11
N VAL A 5 4.05 -5.95 2.78
CA VAL A 5 5.41 -5.70 3.29
C VAL A 5 6.40 -5.58 2.14
N CYS A 6 6.30 -6.43 1.12
CA CYS A 6 7.11 -6.31 -0.09
C CYS A 6 6.85 -4.99 -0.81
N LEU A 7 5.58 -4.62 -1.00
CA LEU A 7 5.21 -3.34 -1.60
C LEU A 7 5.82 -2.17 -0.83
N ALA A 8 5.63 -2.09 0.48
CA ALA A 8 6.18 -0.99 1.30
C ALA A 8 7.71 -0.89 1.22
N LYS A 9 8.40 -2.03 1.14
CA LYS A 9 9.86 -2.07 0.99
C LYS A 9 10.30 -1.39 -0.30
N PHE A 10 9.68 -1.74 -1.43
CA PHE A 10 10.11 -1.27 -2.75
C PHE A 10 9.48 0.04 -3.18
N ALA A 11 8.33 0.40 -2.60
CA ALA A 11 7.67 1.68 -2.84
C ALA A 11 8.42 2.81 -2.13
N SER A 12 8.65 2.69 -0.81
CA SER A 12 9.20 3.81 -0.03
C SER A 12 10.39 3.43 0.88
N GLY A 13 10.84 2.18 0.86
CA GLY A 13 11.83 1.71 1.84
C GLY A 13 11.28 1.69 3.27
N PHE A 14 9.97 1.50 3.43
CA PHE A 14 9.23 1.63 4.71
C PHE A 14 9.14 3.04 5.29
N ASN A 15 9.55 4.08 4.55
CA ASN A 15 9.39 5.46 5.00
C ASN A 15 7.90 5.85 4.92
N THR A 16 7.28 6.09 6.08
CA THR A 16 5.88 6.52 6.20
C THR A 16 5.66 7.95 5.74
N GLN A 17 6.71 8.77 5.75
CA GLN A 17 6.69 10.16 5.35
C GLN A 17 7.26 10.39 3.94
N ALA A 18 7.41 9.32 3.15
CA ALA A 18 7.94 9.44 1.79
C ALA A 18 7.03 10.29 0.90
N LEU A 19 7.64 11.19 0.14
CA LEU A 19 7.00 11.94 -0.92
C LEU A 19 7.84 11.77 -2.18
N SER A 20 7.21 11.34 -3.28
CA SER A 20 7.94 11.22 -4.54
C SER A 20 8.29 12.61 -5.09
N PRO A 21 9.35 12.72 -5.91
CA PRO A 21 9.46 13.82 -6.86
C PRO A 21 8.22 13.87 -7.77
N ALA A 22 7.96 15.02 -8.38
CA ALA A 22 6.92 15.14 -9.39
C ALA A 22 7.16 14.12 -10.52
N ARG A 23 6.13 13.35 -10.86
CA ARG A 23 6.14 12.44 -11.99
C ARG A 23 6.07 13.23 -13.31
N LYS A 24 6.26 12.55 -14.43
CA LYS A 24 6.23 13.17 -15.77
C LYS A 24 4.90 13.87 -16.09
N ASP A 25 3.81 13.38 -15.51
CA ASP A 25 2.45 13.94 -15.63
C ASP A 25 2.13 15.00 -14.56
N GLY A 26 3.11 15.37 -13.72
CA GLY A 26 2.95 16.34 -12.64
C GLY A 26 2.27 15.78 -11.39
N SER A 27 1.93 14.49 -11.35
CA SER A 27 1.37 13.85 -10.16
C SER A 27 2.46 13.49 -9.14
N TYR A 28 2.04 13.29 -7.89
CA TYR A 28 2.90 12.90 -6.77
C TYR A 28 2.41 11.61 -6.11
N ASP A 29 3.32 10.84 -5.53
CA ASP A 29 3.03 9.63 -4.76
C ASP A 29 3.35 9.82 -3.28
N PHE A 30 2.45 9.34 -2.41
CA PHE A 30 2.43 9.67 -0.98
C PHE A 30 2.61 8.44 -0.08
N GLY A 31 3.47 8.59 0.92
CA GLY A 31 3.58 7.73 2.08
C GLY A 31 4.18 6.35 1.84
N ILE A 32 3.96 5.47 2.80
CA ILE A 32 4.57 4.12 2.86
C ILE A 32 4.27 3.24 1.65
N PHE A 33 3.13 3.44 0.99
CA PHE A 33 2.72 2.68 -0.18
C PHE A 33 2.87 3.48 -1.49
N GLN A 34 3.44 4.69 -1.47
CA GLN A 34 3.53 5.58 -2.63
C GLN A 34 2.20 5.64 -3.41
N ILE A 35 1.15 6.04 -2.70
CA ILE A 35 -0.20 6.18 -3.27
C ILE A 35 -0.25 7.47 -4.07
N ASN A 36 -0.55 7.37 -5.37
CA ASN A 36 -0.66 8.52 -6.27
C ASN A 36 -1.77 9.50 -5.86
N ASP A 37 -1.56 10.82 -6.07
CA ASP A 37 -2.52 11.86 -5.70
C ASP A 37 -3.92 11.65 -6.27
N LYS A 38 -4.07 10.96 -7.41
CA LYS A 38 -5.39 10.61 -7.97
C LYS A 38 -6.29 9.86 -6.98
N TYR A 39 -5.73 9.22 -5.94
CA TYR A 39 -6.49 8.50 -4.92
C TYR A 39 -6.74 9.29 -3.62
N CYS A 40 -6.25 10.53 -3.49
CA CYS A 40 -6.48 11.37 -2.30
C CYS A 40 -6.87 12.81 -2.65
N ARG A 41 -6.81 13.19 -3.93
CA ARG A 41 -7.29 14.50 -4.41
C ARG A 41 -8.80 14.60 -4.26
N LEU A 42 -9.27 15.75 -3.78
CA LEU A 42 -10.69 16.08 -3.72
C LEU A 42 -11.28 16.11 -5.13
N GLY A 43 -12.49 15.57 -5.28
CA GLY A 43 -13.18 15.50 -6.58
C GLY A 43 -12.71 14.38 -7.51
N SER A 44 -11.68 13.61 -7.15
CA SER A 44 -11.33 12.41 -7.91
C SER A 44 -12.36 11.29 -7.71
N THR A 45 -12.83 10.70 -8.79
CA THR A 45 -13.73 9.52 -8.79
C THR A 45 -13.09 8.30 -8.14
N ASN A 46 -11.76 8.24 -8.11
CA ASN A 46 -10.99 7.15 -7.52
C ASN A 46 -10.53 7.47 -6.09
N SER A 47 -10.95 8.59 -5.51
CA SER A 47 -10.50 9.00 -4.19
C SER A 47 -10.86 8.00 -3.08
N CYS A 48 -9.94 7.81 -2.15
CA CYS A 48 -10.12 7.05 -0.92
C CYS A 48 -10.96 7.80 0.13
N GLY A 49 -11.27 9.08 -0.10
CA GLY A 49 -12.00 9.95 0.83
C GLY A 49 -11.14 10.51 1.96
N VAL A 50 -9.81 10.60 1.75
CA VAL A 50 -8.85 11.15 2.72
C VAL A 50 -7.95 12.16 2.03
N PRO A 51 -7.50 13.23 2.72
CA PRO A 51 -6.52 14.15 2.16
C PRO A 51 -5.16 13.46 2.00
N CYS A 52 -4.36 13.87 1.02
CA CYS A 52 -3.05 13.25 0.75
C CYS A 52 -2.08 13.36 1.95
N THR A 53 -2.22 14.41 2.77
CA THR A 53 -1.46 14.58 4.01
C THR A 53 -1.73 13.49 5.05
N ALA A 54 -2.91 12.85 5.02
CA ALA A 54 -3.23 11.72 5.90
C ALA A 54 -2.51 10.43 5.49
N LEU A 55 -1.91 10.38 4.29
CA LEU A 55 -1.14 9.23 3.83
C LEU A 55 0.34 9.29 4.25
N VAL A 56 0.78 10.46 4.74
CA VAL A 56 2.17 10.79 5.10
C VAL A 56 2.25 11.02 6.62
N GLN A 57 1.83 10.00 7.38
CA GLN A 57 1.74 10.03 8.85
C GLN A 57 2.45 8.81 9.44
N GLU A 58 2.89 8.91 10.70
CA GLU A 58 3.43 7.75 11.43
C GLU A 58 2.39 6.63 11.56
N ASP A 59 1.14 6.99 11.84
CA ASP A 59 0.02 6.05 11.79
C ASP A 59 -0.38 5.77 10.33
N ILE A 60 -0.01 4.58 9.86
CA ILE A 60 -0.30 4.11 8.51
C ILE A 60 -1.73 3.62 8.31
N THR A 61 -2.64 3.78 9.29
CA THR A 61 -4.02 3.26 9.20
C THR A 61 -4.75 3.77 7.97
N GLN A 62 -4.62 5.06 7.64
CA GLN A 62 -5.27 5.62 6.44
C GLN A 62 -4.61 5.14 5.15
N SER A 63 -3.27 5.07 5.13
CA SER A 63 -2.51 4.53 4.01
C SER A 63 -2.88 3.07 3.73
N ALA A 64 -3.01 2.25 4.77
CA ALA A 64 -3.42 0.86 4.65
C ALA A 64 -4.85 0.71 4.14
N LYS A 65 -5.81 1.47 4.70
CA LYS A 65 -7.21 1.48 4.21
C LYS A 65 -7.30 1.87 2.75
N CYS A 66 -6.57 2.92 2.34
CA CYS A 66 -6.58 3.40 0.97
C CYS A 66 -5.93 2.39 0.02
N ALA A 67 -4.79 1.79 0.39
CA ALA A 67 -4.14 0.75 -0.40
C ALA A 67 -5.04 -0.47 -0.61
N ILE A 68 -5.78 -0.91 0.42
CA ILE A 68 -6.77 -2.00 0.30
C ILE A 68 -7.87 -1.62 -0.71
N LYS A 69 -8.43 -0.41 -0.61
CA LYS A 69 -9.47 0.05 -1.56
C LYS A 69 -8.97 0.08 -3.00
N ILE A 70 -7.74 0.55 -3.22
CA ILE A 70 -7.13 0.59 -4.56
C ILE A 70 -6.92 -0.84 -5.06
N PHE A 71 -6.39 -1.74 -4.23
CA PHE A 71 -6.19 -3.13 -4.61
C PHE A 71 -7.51 -3.84 -4.95
N GLN A 72 -8.58 -3.61 -4.20
CA GLN A 72 -9.90 -4.20 -4.51
C GLN A 72 -10.44 -3.75 -5.89
N LYS A 73 -10.05 -2.57 -6.37
CA LYS A 73 -10.51 -2.04 -7.66
C LYS A 73 -9.56 -2.37 -8.81
N GLU A 74 -8.27 -2.27 -8.56
CA GLU A 74 -7.23 -2.27 -9.60
C GLU A 74 -6.23 -3.42 -9.42
N GLY A 75 -6.21 -4.11 -8.30
CA GLY A 75 -5.17 -5.06 -7.95
C GLY A 75 -3.80 -4.38 -7.81
N PHE A 76 -2.72 -5.14 -7.95
CA PHE A 76 -1.37 -4.59 -7.87
C PHE A 76 -0.92 -3.80 -9.11
N LYS A 77 -1.72 -3.74 -10.18
CA LYS A 77 -1.38 -2.97 -11.39
C LYS A 77 -1.22 -1.47 -11.12
N ALA A 78 -1.82 -0.97 -10.03
CA ALA A 78 -1.66 0.40 -9.57
C ALA A 78 -0.25 0.71 -9.02
N TRP A 79 0.59 -0.31 -8.77
CA TRP A 79 1.95 -0.16 -8.23
C TRP A 79 3.00 -0.81 -9.13
N PRO A 80 3.66 -0.05 -10.00
CA PRO A 80 4.79 -0.55 -10.79
C PRO A 80 5.91 -1.15 -9.92
N ALA A 81 6.14 -0.59 -8.73
CA ALA A 81 7.11 -1.12 -7.76
C ALA A 81 6.79 -2.56 -7.34
N PHE A 82 5.51 -2.94 -7.26
CA PHE A 82 5.12 -4.30 -6.95
C PHE A 82 5.41 -5.24 -8.13
N GLY A 83 4.99 -4.89 -9.34
CA GLY A 83 5.22 -5.71 -10.53
C GLY A 83 6.71 -6.01 -10.75
N ASN A 84 7.56 -5.00 -10.58
CA ASN A 84 8.99 -5.13 -10.83
C ASN A 84 9.76 -5.93 -9.76
N ASN A 85 9.24 -6.03 -8.52
CA ASN A 85 10.03 -6.51 -7.39
C ASN A 85 9.37 -7.60 -6.54
N CYS A 86 8.04 -7.75 -6.62
CA CYS A 86 7.26 -8.59 -5.72
C CYS A 86 6.48 -9.71 -6.43
N GLN A 87 6.14 -9.54 -7.71
CA GLN A 87 5.24 -10.47 -8.41
C GLN A 87 5.84 -11.87 -8.63
N ALA A 88 7.15 -11.97 -8.86
CA ALA A 88 7.83 -13.23 -9.20
C ALA A 88 8.66 -13.81 -8.03
N ILE A 89 8.41 -13.37 -6.79
CA ILE A 89 9.19 -13.83 -5.63
C ILE A 89 8.28 -14.34 -4.51
N ASP A 90 8.79 -15.28 -3.72
CA ASP A 90 8.15 -15.63 -2.46
C ASP A 90 8.29 -14.49 -1.45
N THR A 91 7.18 -13.77 -1.24
CA THR A 91 7.13 -12.64 -0.30
C THR A 91 7.13 -13.09 1.16
N SER A 92 6.92 -14.37 1.47
CA SER A 92 6.98 -14.89 2.84
C SER A 92 8.33 -14.55 3.52
N ARG A 93 9.41 -14.47 2.73
CA ARG A 93 10.76 -14.08 3.17
C ARG A 93 10.81 -12.77 3.97
N PHE A 94 9.87 -11.86 3.73
CA PHE A 94 9.81 -10.57 4.43
C PHE A 94 9.28 -10.67 5.87
N ILE A 95 8.68 -11.81 6.25
CA ILE A 95 8.07 -12.00 7.56
C ILE A 95 8.61 -13.21 8.33
N VAL A 96 9.59 -13.96 7.78
CA VAL A 96 10.16 -15.18 8.39
C VAL A 96 10.69 -14.96 9.82
N LYS A 97 11.22 -13.77 10.12
CA LYS A 97 11.76 -13.42 11.44
C LYS A 97 10.82 -12.54 12.27
N CYS A 98 9.57 -12.40 11.85
CA CYS A 98 8.58 -11.61 12.58
C CYS A 98 7.81 -12.50 13.56
N SER A 99 7.80 -12.12 14.83
CA SER A 99 6.96 -12.76 15.86
C SER A 99 5.50 -12.31 15.74
N LEU A 100 4.81 -12.80 14.70
CA LEU A 100 3.40 -12.49 14.46
C LEU A 100 2.53 -13.29 15.45
N LYS A 101 1.80 -12.60 16.34
CA LYS A 101 0.88 -13.28 17.27
C LYS A 101 -0.30 -13.88 16.50
N ALA A 102 -0.58 -15.17 16.65
CA ALA A 102 -1.70 -15.86 15.99
C ALA A 102 -3.07 -15.16 16.20
N GLU A 103 -3.23 -14.47 17.32
CA GLU A 103 -4.46 -13.72 17.66
C GLU A 103 -4.59 -12.40 16.89
N SER A 104 -3.48 -11.82 16.43
CA SER A 104 -3.47 -10.70 15.48
C SER A 104 -3.86 -11.12 14.05
N LEU A 105 -3.66 -12.41 13.72
CA LEU A 105 -4.04 -13.01 12.44
C LEU A 105 -5.53 -13.42 12.40
N ARG A 106 -6.12 -13.84 13.55
CA ARG A 106 -7.51 -14.31 13.64
C ARG A 106 -8.60 -13.24 13.77
N ARG A 107 -8.29 -12.04 14.28
CA ARG A 107 -9.33 -11.02 14.60
C ARG A 107 -9.54 -9.91 13.57
N ARG A 108 -8.80 -9.83 12.46
CA ARG A 108 -8.71 -8.56 11.71
C ARG A 108 -8.88 -8.69 10.20
N ARG A 109 -10.10 -8.41 9.75
CA ARG A 109 -10.47 -7.96 8.38
C ARG A 109 -9.80 -6.63 7.97
N PHE A 110 -8.83 -6.14 8.75
CA PHE A 110 -8.35 -4.75 8.76
C PHE A 110 -6.84 -4.62 8.54
N TYR A 111 -6.10 -5.74 8.47
CA TYR A 111 -4.68 -5.73 8.09
C TYR A 111 -4.51 -6.35 6.70
N LEU A 112 -4.21 -5.49 5.72
CA LEU A 112 -3.68 -5.75 4.37
C LEU A 112 -3.66 -7.24 3.94
N ASN A 113 -4.84 -7.82 3.79
CA ASN A 113 -5.02 -9.06 3.07
C ASN A 113 -5.28 -8.69 1.61
N PHE A 114 -4.19 -8.43 0.89
CA PHE A 114 -4.17 -8.29 -0.57
C PHE A 114 -4.34 -9.65 -1.28
N SER A 115 -5.05 -10.60 -0.67
CA SER A 115 -4.98 -12.01 -1.04
C SER A 115 -6.28 -12.77 -0.83
N ASP A 116 -7.41 -12.09 -0.78
CA ASP A 116 -8.71 -12.76 -0.88
C ASP A 116 -9.40 -12.26 -2.16
N GLU A 117 -9.72 -13.21 -3.05
CA GLU A 117 -10.31 -13.12 -4.41
C GLU A 117 -9.31 -13.20 -5.59
N GLU A 118 -8.74 -14.40 -5.78
CA GLU A 118 -8.64 -15.00 -7.12
C GLU A 118 -10.02 -15.58 -7.48
N GLU A 119 -10.65 -15.06 -8.54
CA GLU A 119 -11.52 -15.83 -9.43
C GLU A 119 -11.02 -15.63 -10.86
#